data_AF-A0A7J4T4G4-F1
#
_entry.id   AF-A0A7J4T4G4-F1
#
_cell.length_a   1.000
_cell.length_b   1.000
_cell.length_c   1.000
_cell.angle_alpha   90.00
_cell.angle_beta   90.00
_cell.angle_gamma   90.00
#
_symmetry.space_group_name_H-M   'P 1'
#
loop_
_entity.id
_entity.type
_entity.pdbx_description
1 polymer ?
#
loop_
_entity_poly.entity_id
_entity_poly.type
_entity_poly.pdbx_seq_one_letter_code
_entity_poly.pdbx_strand_id
1 'polypeptide(L)'
;MGNIRVVIVSLILVLSVQLSLLVTPLPDELKNESTQYADSEPVLLATASDSYHVYAQGIAAYNGGWVVAGDMNRTVTFGSKSLQANSPYDLPQYNIRPDLFVAYVNNAGQWQWASQPNAIQGIALF
;
A
#
# COMPACT_ATOMS: atom_id res chain seq x y z
N MET A 1 -61.82 -10.97 16.51
CA MET A 1 -61.22 -10.10 15.47
C MET A 1 -59.89 -9.43 15.89
N GLY A 2 -59.54 -9.34 17.18
CA GLY A 2 -58.30 -8.68 17.62
C GLY A 2 -56.99 -9.40 17.23
N ASN A 3 -56.94 -10.73 17.34
CA ASN A 3 -55.69 -11.48 17.15
C ASN A 3 -55.18 -11.46 15.69
N ILE A 4 -56.09 -11.45 14.72
CA ILE A 4 -55.74 -11.39 13.28
C ILE A 4 -55.11 -10.04 12.93
N ARG A 5 -55.61 -8.94 13.51
CA ARG A 5 -55.06 -7.59 13.27
C ARG A 5 -53.65 -7.43 13.82
N VAL A 6 -53.38 -8.01 15.00
CA VAL A 6 -52.04 -7.98 15.62
C VAL A 6 -51.03 -8.79 14.81
N VAL A 7 -51.41 -9.98 14.33
CA VAL A 7 -50.54 -10.82 13.49
C VAL A 7 -50.19 -10.14 12.16
N ILE A 8 -51.16 -9.48 11.53
CA ILE A 8 -50.93 -8.75 10.27
C ILE A 8 -49.95 -7.59 10.48
N VAL A 9 -50.12 -6.81 11.55
CA VAL A 9 -49.23 -5.68 11.85
C VAL A 9 -47.79 -6.15 12.15
N SER A 10 -47.64 -7.23 12.92
CA SER A 10 -46.31 -7.81 13.19
C SER A 10 -45.63 -8.35 11.94
N LEU A 11 -46.39 -8.98 11.04
CA LEU A 11 -45.83 -9.51 9.77
C LEU A 11 -45.35 -8.39 8.85
N ILE A 12 -46.10 -7.28 8.75
CA ILE A 12 -45.71 -6.11 7.96
C ILE A 12 -44.41 -5.49 8.51
N LEU A 13 -44.28 -5.41 9.83
CA LEU A 13 -43.10 -4.84 10.48
C LEU A 13 -41.84 -5.69 10.29
N VAL A 14 -41.99 -7.03 10.30
CA VAL A 14 -40.87 -7.94 10.01
C VAL A 14 -40.48 -7.86 8.53
N LEU A 15 -41.43 -7.79 7.60
CA LEU A 15 -41.13 -7.62 6.18
C LEU A 15 -40.41 -6.31 5.87
N SER A 16 -40.81 -5.20 6.51
CA SER A 16 -40.18 -3.90 6.27
C SER A 16 -38.76 -3.80 6.82
N VAL A 17 -38.46 -4.48 7.93
CA VAL A 17 -37.09 -4.59 8.46
C VAL A 17 -36.22 -5.51 7.59
N GLN A 18 -36.79 -6.53 6.95
CA GLN A 18 -36.04 -7.38 6.01
C GLN A 18 -35.72 -6.66 4.68
N LEU A 19 -36.59 -5.77 4.21
CA LEU A 19 -36.33 -4.98 3.01
C LEU A 19 -35.22 -3.92 3.19
N SER A 20 -35.01 -3.41 4.40
CA SER A 20 -33.94 -2.43 4.67
C SER A 20 -32.54 -3.03 4.78
N LEU A 21 -32.42 -4.36 4.88
CA LEU A 21 -31.14 -5.08 4.98
C LEU A 21 -30.55 -5.48 3.61
N LEU A 22 -31.22 -5.14 2.50
CA LEU A 22 -30.77 -5.45 1.12
C LEU A 22 -30.26 -4.22 0.35
N VAL A 23 -29.75 -3.19 1.04
CA VAL A 23 -28.99 -2.13 0.35
C VAL A 23 -27.55 -2.56 0.26
N THR A 24 -27.20 -3.30 -0.79
CA THR A 24 -25.81 -3.41 -1.23
C THR A 24 -25.45 -2.09 -1.92
N PRO A 25 -24.50 -1.28 -1.41
CA PRO A 25 -23.96 -0.21 -2.22
C PRO A 25 -23.35 -0.85 -3.48
N LEU A 26 -23.70 -0.31 -4.65
CA LEU A 26 -23.04 -0.67 -5.91
C LEU A 26 -21.51 -0.47 -5.74
N PRO A 27 -20.67 -1.34 -6.32
CA PRO A 27 -19.23 -1.15 -6.25
C PRO A 27 -18.86 0.20 -6.89
N ASP A 28 -18.09 0.98 -6.12
CA ASP A 28 -17.47 2.27 -6.43
C ASP A 28 -17.76 2.84 -7.82
N GLU A 29 -18.49 3.96 -7.86
CA GLU A 29 -18.42 4.86 -9.02
C GLU A 29 -16.96 5.21 -9.27
N LEU A 30 -16.49 5.02 -10.51
CA LEU A 30 -15.18 5.46 -10.96
C LEU A 30 -15.05 6.96 -10.67
N LYS A 31 -14.26 7.30 -9.67
CA LYS A 31 -13.97 8.69 -9.32
C LYS A 31 -13.26 9.33 -10.51
N ASN A 32 -13.87 10.39 -11.05
CA ASN A 32 -13.27 11.18 -12.12
C ASN A 32 -12.20 12.12 -11.53
N GLU A 33 -11.16 11.52 -10.95
CA GLU A 33 -9.98 12.22 -10.46
C GLU A 33 -8.91 12.17 -11.54
N SER A 34 -8.26 13.31 -11.81
CA SER A 34 -7.09 13.34 -12.67
C SER A 34 -5.93 12.64 -11.95
N THR A 35 -5.72 11.35 -12.24
CA THR A 35 -4.53 10.64 -11.78
C THR A 35 -3.37 11.12 -12.65
N GLN A 36 -2.43 11.87 -12.06
CA GLN A 36 -1.23 12.36 -12.76
C GLN A 36 -0.23 11.24 -13.08
N TYR A 37 -0.50 10.02 -12.60
CA TYR A 37 0.36 8.86 -12.72
C TYR A 37 -0.48 7.67 -13.13
N ALA A 38 0.05 6.84 -14.04
CA ALA A 38 -0.68 5.70 -14.55
C ALA A 38 -0.94 4.67 -13.45
N ASP A 39 -2.18 4.21 -13.32
CA ASP A 39 -2.59 3.09 -12.44
C ASP A 39 -1.91 1.75 -12.79
N SER A 40 -1.04 1.74 -13.81
CA SER A 40 -0.20 0.62 -14.22
C SER A 40 1.07 0.46 -13.39
N GLU A 41 1.41 1.41 -12.51
CA GLU A 41 2.42 1.11 -11.49
C GLU A 41 1.79 0.13 -10.49
N PRO A 42 2.42 -1.02 -10.19
CA PRO A 42 1.87 -1.98 -9.24
C PRO A 42 1.85 -1.37 -7.83
N VAL A 43 0.76 -0.66 -7.52
CA VAL A 43 0.44 -0.09 -6.20
C VAL A 43 0.38 -1.17 -5.10
N LEU A 44 0.40 -2.46 -5.43
CA LEU A 44 0.06 -3.53 -4.49
C LEU A 44 1.19 -4.51 -4.11
N LEU A 45 2.45 -4.31 -4.54
CA LEU A 45 3.50 -5.30 -4.22
C LEU A 45 4.74 -4.76 -3.49
N ALA A 46 4.90 -3.44 -3.33
CA ALA A 46 6.02 -2.88 -2.57
C ALA A 46 5.70 -1.50 -1.99
N THR A 47 4.60 -1.35 -1.25
CA THR A 47 4.45 -0.13 -0.44
C THR A 47 5.42 -0.24 0.73
N ALA A 48 6.34 0.72 0.86
CA ALA A 48 6.77 1.07 2.21
C ALA A 48 5.53 1.50 2.98
N SER A 49 5.53 1.26 4.29
CA SER A 49 4.48 1.70 5.20
C SER A 49 4.53 3.21 5.49
N ASP A 50 5.10 4.02 4.59
CA ASP A 50 5.15 5.47 4.71
C ASP A 50 4.26 6.16 3.64
N SER A 51 3.98 7.45 3.85
CA SER A 51 3.09 8.25 2.99
C SER A 51 3.75 8.65 1.66
N TYR A 52 4.80 7.95 1.25
CA TYR A 52 5.77 8.42 0.29
C TYR A 52 6.15 7.30 -0.69
N HIS A 53 6.32 7.64 -1.97
CA HIS A 53 6.68 6.64 -2.98
C HIS A 53 8.08 6.07 -2.68
N VAL A 54 8.17 4.75 -2.67
CA VAL A 54 9.44 4.03 -2.77
C VAL A 54 9.67 3.74 -4.24
N TYR A 55 10.84 4.12 -4.74
CA TYR A 55 11.24 3.85 -6.12
C TYR A 55 11.78 2.42 -6.19
N ALA A 56 10.88 1.44 -6.04
CA ALA A 56 11.24 0.04 -6.20
C ALA A 56 11.58 -0.21 -7.67
N GLN A 57 12.87 -0.37 -7.97
CA GLN A 57 13.38 -0.63 -9.32
C GLN A 57 13.31 -2.11 -9.68
N GLY A 58 13.26 -3.00 -8.68
CA GLY A 58 13.23 -4.43 -8.88
C GLY A 58 12.47 -5.19 -7.80
N ILE A 59 11.75 -6.22 -8.23
CA ILE A 59 11.12 -7.20 -7.35
C ILE A 59 11.43 -8.60 -7.88
N ALA A 60 11.81 -9.52 -6.98
CA ALA A 60 12.12 -10.90 -7.34
C ALA A 60 11.59 -11.87 -6.28
N ALA A 61 11.12 -13.04 -6.72
CA ALA A 61 10.74 -14.10 -5.81
C ALA A 61 11.99 -14.64 -5.08
N TYR A 62 11.89 -14.83 -3.77
CA TYR A 62 12.97 -15.37 -2.94
C TYR A 62 12.37 -16.15 -1.78
N ASN A 63 12.74 -17.43 -1.66
CA ASN A 63 12.43 -18.28 -0.52
C ASN A 63 10.97 -18.23 0.00
N GLY A 64 9.98 -18.30 -0.90
CA GLY A 64 8.56 -18.21 -0.50
C GLY A 64 8.15 -16.83 -0.01
N GLY A 65 8.71 -15.79 -0.63
CA GLY A 65 8.38 -14.39 -0.45
C GLY A 65 8.98 -13.57 -1.60
N TRP A 66 9.19 -12.29 -1.34
CA TRP A 66 9.67 -11.33 -2.34
C TRP A 66 10.78 -10.47 -1.78
N VAL A 67 11.85 -10.31 -2.55
CA VAL A 67 12.86 -9.30 -2.33
C VAL A 67 12.53 -8.11 -3.22
N VAL A 68 12.51 -6.92 -2.63
CA VAL A 68 12.35 -5.64 -3.31
C VAL A 68 13.66 -4.87 -3.18
N ALA A 69 14.04 -4.16 -4.24
CA ALA A 69 15.20 -3.29 -4.25
C ALA A 69 14.87 -2.02 -5.01
N GLY A 70 15.55 -0.94 -4.64
CA GLY A 70 15.31 0.36 -5.23
C GLY A 70 16.20 1.42 -4.64
N ASP A 71 15.93 2.65 -5.04
CA ASP A 71 16.65 3.84 -4.62
C ASP A 71 15.86 4.67 -3.61
N MET A 72 16.60 5.43 -2.82
CA MET A 72 16.04 6.29 -1.79
C MET A 72 16.88 7.56 -1.60
N ASN A 73 16.24 8.60 -1.07
CA ASN A 73 16.89 9.84 -0.65
C ASN A 73 16.26 10.41 0.63
N ARG A 74 15.50 9.56 1.33
CA ARG A 74 14.78 9.87 2.56
C ARG A 74 14.67 8.60 3.39
N THR A 75 14.13 8.73 4.59
CA THR A 75 13.77 7.56 5.39
C THR A 75 12.68 6.76 4.70
N VAL A 76 12.92 5.46 4.53
CA VAL A 76 11.95 4.49 4.00
C VAL A 76 11.61 3.48 5.09
N THR A 77 10.32 3.16 5.26
CA THR A 77 9.87 2.23 6.31
C THR A 77 9.19 0.98 5.74
N PHE A 78 9.70 -0.19 6.12
CA PHE A 78 9.18 -1.51 5.79
C PHE A 78 8.57 -2.15 7.04
N GLY A 79 7.30 -1.87 7.32
CA GLY A 79 6.64 -2.34 8.54
C GLY A 79 7.26 -1.67 9.77
N SER A 80 8.01 -2.42 10.58
CA SER A 80 8.76 -1.90 11.73
C SER A 80 10.25 -1.65 11.45
N LYS A 81 10.71 -1.86 10.21
CA LYS A 81 12.11 -1.67 9.80
C LYS A 81 12.25 -0.32 9.08
N SER A 82 12.97 0.63 9.66
CA SER A 82 13.24 1.91 8.99
C SER A 82 14.70 1.99 8.53
N LEU A 83 14.90 2.47 7.32
CA LEU A 83 16.21 2.79 6.74
C LEU A 83 16.28 4.29 6.50
N GLN A 84 17.30 4.95 7.04
CA GLN A 84 17.53 6.38 6.85
C GLN A 84 18.60 6.60 5.79
N ALA A 85 18.25 7.28 4.70
CA ALA A 85 19.22 7.73 3.70
C ALA A 85 20.36 8.53 4.35
N ASN A 86 21.59 8.22 3.97
CA ASN A 86 22.82 8.73 4.56
C ASN A 86 23.84 9.27 3.54
N SER A 87 23.53 9.31 2.24
CA SER A 87 24.39 10.02 1.28
C SER A 87 24.30 11.53 1.42
N PRO A 88 25.44 12.24 1.34
CA PRO A 88 25.47 13.70 1.26
C PRO A 88 25.10 14.23 -0.13
N TYR A 89 24.91 13.36 -1.13
CA TYR A 89 24.72 13.71 -2.53
C TYR A 89 23.27 13.61 -3.00
N ASP A 90 22.29 13.93 -2.13
CA ASP A 90 20.91 14.11 -2.57
C ASP A 90 20.83 15.39 -3.42
N LEU A 91 20.59 15.23 -4.72
CA LEU A 91 20.53 16.34 -5.68
C LEU A 91 19.15 16.37 -6.35
N PRO A 92 18.11 16.90 -5.65
CA PRO A 92 16.74 16.94 -6.16
C PRO A 92 16.62 17.67 -7.50
N GLN A 93 17.45 18.68 -7.75
CA GLN A 93 17.44 19.42 -9.01
C GLN A 93 17.82 18.57 -10.23
N TYR A 94 18.48 17.44 -10.02
CA TYR A 94 18.89 16.50 -11.07
C TYR A 94 18.09 15.19 -11.02
N ASN A 95 17.08 15.09 -10.15
CA ASN A 95 16.33 13.86 -9.89
C ASN A 95 17.25 12.65 -9.56
N ILE A 96 18.34 12.90 -8.83
CA ILE A 96 19.30 11.86 -8.42
C ILE A 96 18.95 11.40 -7.01
N ARG A 97 18.88 10.09 -6.83
CA ARG A 97 18.64 9.42 -5.55
C ARG A 97 19.85 8.52 -5.27
N PRO A 98 20.80 9.00 -4.45
CA PRO A 98 22.11 8.37 -4.34
C PRO A 98 22.12 7.10 -3.48
N ASP A 99 21.06 6.83 -2.72
CA ASP A 99 21.01 5.69 -1.81
C ASP A 99 20.20 4.54 -2.38
N LEU A 100 20.47 3.36 -1.86
CA LEU A 100 19.86 2.11 -2.29
C LEU A 100 19.32 1.35 -1.08
N PHE A 101 18.27 0.57 -1.29
CA PHE A 101 17.78 -0.38 -0.31
C PHE A 101 17.52 -1.75 -0.94
N VAL A 102 17.54 -2.76 -0.09
CA VAL A 102 16.99 -4.09 -0.36
C VAL A 102 16.14 -4.51 0.84
N ALA A 103 14.95 -5.04 0.61
CA ALA A 103 14.08 -5.53 1.67
C ALA A 103 13.39 -6.85 1.28
N TYR A 104 13.03 -7.67 2.27
CA TYR A 104 12.34 -8.94 2.07
C TYR A 104 11.02 -9.01 2.82
N VAL A 105 9.97 -9.40 2.10
CA VAL A 105 8.63 -9.65 2.61
C VAL A 105 8.27 -11.12 2.40
N ASN A 106 7.80 -11.80 3.45
CA ASN A 106 7.35 -13.19 3.31
C ASN A 106 5.99 -13.26 2.58
N ASN A 107 5.55 -14.47 2.20
CA ASN A 107 4.24 -14.66 1.56
C ASN A 107 3.02 -14.22 2.40
N ALA A 108 3.19 -13.95 3.69
CA ALA A 108 2.15 -13.41 4.56
C ALA A 108 2.11 -11.86 4.58
N GLY A 109 2.94 -11.19 3.76
CA GLY A 109 3.00 -9.73 3.70
C GLY A 109 3.79 -9.10 4.87
N GLN A 110 4.57 -9.89 5.61
CA GLN A 110 5.34 -9.40 6.76
C GLN A 110 6.78 -9.13 6.35
N TRP A 111 7.23 -7.88 6.52
CA TRP A 111 8.61 -7.47 6.35
C TRP A 111 9.52 -8.17 7.37
N GLN A 112 10.47 -8.97 6.87
CA GLN A 112 11.39 -9.72 7.71
C GLN A 112 12.66 -8.92 7.98
N TRP A 113 13.22 -8.31 6.94
CA TRP A 113 14.41 -7.47 7.01
C TRP A 113 14.39 -6.39 5.93
N ALA A 114 15.17 -5.34 6.19
CA ALA A 114 15.49 -4.27 5.25
C ALA A 114 16.95 -3.86 5.49
N SER A 115 17.67 -3.52 4.43
CA SER A 115 19.08 -3.14 4.48
C SER A 115 19.40 -2.07 3.44
N GLN A 116 20.42 -1.27 3.74
CA GLN A 116 21.00 -0.28 2.83
C GLN A 116 22.53 -0.33 2.98
N PRO A 117 23.30 0.04 1.93
CA PRO A 117 24.74 0.26 2.08
C PRO A 117 25.02 1.54 2.88
N ASN A 118 26.27 1.71 3.33
CA ASN A 118 26.73 3.01 3.79
C ASN A 118 27.07 3.89 2.58
N ALA A 119 26.34 4.99 2.42
CA ALA A 119 26.44 5.92 1.31
C ALA A 119 27.10 7.25 1.64
N ILE A 120 27.70 7.40 2.83
CA ILE A 120 28.29 8.68 3.27
C ILE A 120 29.39 9.18 2.30
N GLN A 121 30.01 8.28 1.54
CA GLN A 121 30.99 8.60 0.50
C GLN A 121 30.39 8.61 -0.92
N GLY A 122 29.08 8.48 -1.04
CA GLY A 122 28.30 8.22 -2.26
C GLY A 122 28.33 6.74 -2.64
N ILE A 123 27.16 6.13 -2.93
CA ILE A 123 27.07 4.76 -3.50
C ILE A 123 27.25 4.74 -5.04
N ALA A 124 27.85 5.82 -5.56
CA ALA A 124 28.32 6.06 -6.92
C ALA A 124 27.42 6.84 -7.88
N LEU A 125 28.01 7.93 -8.39
CA LEU A 125 27.87 8.34 -9.78
C LEU A 125 28.79 7.40 -10.60
N PHE A 126 28.25 6.35 -11.21
CA PHE A 126 28.91 5.65 -12.31
C PHE A 126 28.17 5.97 -13.61
#